data_AF-A0A2V8C2Q3-F1
#
_entry.id   AF-A0A2V8C2Q3-F1
#
_cell.length_a   1.000
_cell.length_b   1.000
_cell.length_c   1.000
_cell.angle_alpha   90.00
_cell.angle_beta   90.00
_cell.angle_gamma   90.00
#
_symmetry.space_group_name_H-M   'P 1'
#
loop_
_entity.id
_entity.type
_entity.pdbx_description
1 polymer ?
#
loop_
_entity_poly.entity_id
_entity_poly.type
_entity_poly.pdbx_seq_one_letter_code
_entity_poly.pdbx_strand_id
1 'polypeptide(L)' 'MTGDVLDTIVEAETPEGIMLQLRPAGLASRFCAFSLDLLIRLSLLYAVAIAAVVMGGIGVAIWFILIFALEWL' A
#
# COMPACT_ATOMS: atom_id res chain seq x y z
N MET A 1 32.26 21.55 -7.31
CA MET A 1 32.06 20.42 -6.38
C MET A 1 30.56 20.19 -6.27
N THR A 2 30.00 19.37 -7.15
CA THR A 2 28.58 18.99 -7.15
C THR A 2 28.40 17.78 -6.23
N GLY A 3 28.38 18.04 -4.91
CA GLY A 3 28.12 17.01 -3.89
C GLY A 3 26.65 16.64 -3.74
N ASP A 4 25.76 17.36 -4.43
CA ASP A 4 24.33 17.39 -4.10
C ASP A 4 23.50 16.28 -4.76
N VAL A 5 24.03 15.52 -5.72
CA VAL A 5 23.25 14.51 -6.47
C VAL A 5 22.96 13.24 -5.64
N LEU A 6 23.73 12.99 -4.59
CA LEU A 6 23.59 11.79 -3.73
C LEU A 6 22.82 12.06 -2.44
N ASP A 7 22.58 13.33 -2.08
CA ASP A 7 21.79 13.66 -0.90
C ASP A 7 20.30 13.56 -1.24
N THR A 8 19.60 12.67 -0.56
CA THR A 8 18.15 12.46 -0.72
C THR A 8 17.35 13.04 0.44
N ILE A 9 17.99 13.82 1.32
CA ILE A 9 17.30 14.50 2.41
C ILE A 9 16.35 15.56 1.83
N VAL A 10 15.10 15.52 2.30
CA VAL A 10 14.06 16.51 1.98
C VAL A 10 13.66 17.21 3.26
N GLU A 11 13.70 18.54 3.25
CA GLU A 11 13.26 19.34 4.38
C GLU A 11 11.77 19.68 4.28
N ALA A 12 11.03 19.53 5.38
CA ALA A 12 9.61 19.85 5.45
C ALA A 12 9.29 20.58 6.76
N GLU A 13 8.64 21.73 6.66
CA GLU A 13 8.17 22.48 7.83
C GLU A 13 6.82 21.93 8.31
N THR A 14 6.71 21.72 9.62
CA THR A 14 5.44 21.35 10.26
C THR A 14 4.63 22.59 10.64
N PRO A 15 3.30 22.50 10.83
CA PRO A 15 2.47 23.64 11.24
C PRO A 15 2.93 24.33 12.52
N GLU A 16 3.68 23.65 13.37
CA GLU A 16 4.26 24.15 14.62
C GLU A 16 5.54 24.99 14.40
N GLY A 17 6.00 25.15 13.15
CA GLY A 17 7.22 25.88 12.80
C GLY A 17 8.50 25.08 13.02
N ILE A 18 8.41 23.75 13.07
CA ILE A 18 9.57 22.86 13.24
C ILE A 18 10.00 22.32 11.88
N MET A 19 11.27 22.51 11.52
CA MET A 19 11.88 21.94 10.31
C MET A 19 12.26 20.47 10.53
N LEU A 20 11.65 19.57 9.75
CA LEU A 20 11.98 18.15 9.75
C LEU A 20 12.87 17.80 8.56
N GLN A 21 13.93 17.03 8.81
CA GLN A 21 14.75 16.42 7.76
C GLN A 21 14.28 14.98 7.53
N LEU A 22 13.66 14.74 6.38
CA LEU A 22 13.12 13.45 5.98
C LEU A 22 14.07 12.76 5.00
N ARG A 23 14.17 11.43 5.09
CA ARG A 23 14.87 10.59 4.10
C ARG A 23 13.85 9.68 3.43
N PRO A 24 13.26 10.09 2.30
CA PRO A 24 12.26 9.28 1.61
C PRO A 24 12.86 7.94 1.18
N ALA A 25 12.09 6.86 1.34
CA ALA A 25 12.47 5.57 0.80
C ALA A 25 12.61 5.65 -0.74
N GLY A 26 13.69 5.07 -1.27
CA GLY A 26 13.92 5.00 -2.71
C GLY A 26 12.89 4.12 -3.43
N LEU A 27 12.84 4.23 -4.76
CA LEU A 27 11.86 3.53 -5.60
C LEU A 27 11.84 2.01 -5.35
N ALA A 28 13.01 1.38 -5.21
CA ALA A 28 13.11 -0.06 -4.97
C ALA A 28 12.41 -0.48 -3.66
N SER A 29 12.64 0.26 -2.56
CA SER A 29 12.02 -0.03 -1.27
C SER A 29 10.50 0.16 -1.33
N ARG A 30 10.03 1.24 -1.98
CA ARG A 30 8.60 1.51 -2.16
C ARG A 30 7.93 0.43 -3.03
N PHE A 31 8.61 -0.01 -4.09
CA PHE A 31 8.12 -1.08 -4.96
C PHE A 31 8.00 -2.41 -4.22
N CYS A 32 8.99 -2.79 -3.41
CA CYS A 32 8.92 -4.01 -2.60
C CYS A 32 7.79 -3.95 -1.58
N ALA A 33 7.62 -2.82 -0.89
CA ALA A 33 6.54 -2.62 0.06
C ALA A 33 5.16 -2.73 -0.62
N PHE A 34 4.97 -2.04 -1.75
CA PHE A 34 3.75 -2.14 -2.55
C PHE A 34 3.49 -3.56 -3.06
N SER A 35 4.52 -4.25 -3.56
CA SER A 35 4.37 -5.61 -4.09
C SER A 35 3.95 -6.61 -3.01
N LEU A 36 4.49 -6.48 -1.80
CA LEU A 36 4.09 -7.32 -0.67
C LEU A 36 2.65 -7.04 -0.25
N ASP A 37 2.26 -5.78 -0.15
CA ASP A 37 0.88 -5.39 0.14
C ASP A 37 -0.09 -5.96 -0.91
N LEU A 38 0.22 -5.75 -2.19
CA LEU A 38 -0.57 -6.26 -3.30
C LEU A 38 -0.67 -7.79 -3.28
N LEU A 39 0.43 -8.49 -3.03
CA LEU A 39 0.46 -9.96 -3.00
C LEU A 39 -0.40 -10.52 -1.87
N ILE A 40 -0.30 -9.94 -0.67
CA ILE A 40 -1.11 -10.35 0.49
C ILE A 40 -2.59 -10.07 0.21
N ARG A 41 -2.91 -8.91 -0.36
CA ARG A 41 -4.28 -8.53 -0.68
C ARG A 41 -4.89 -9.45 -1.74
N LEU A 42 -4.18 -9.69 -2.84
CA LEU A 42 -4.64 -10.58 -3.91
C LEU A 42 -4.80 -12.02 -3.42
N SER A 43 -3.88 -12.52 -2.59
CA SER A 43 -3.97 -13.88 -2.05
C SER A 43 -5.17 -14.04 -1.10
N LEU A 44 -5.46 -13.05 -0.25
CA LEU A 44 -6.66 -13.04 0.59
C LEU A 44 -7.94 -13.00 -0.26
N LEU A 45 -8.03 -12.08 -1.23
CA LEU A 45 -9.18 -11.96 -2.12
C LEU A 45 -9.42 -13.24 -2.93
N TYR A 46 -8.35 -13.87 -3.42
CA TYR A 46 -8.43 -15.11 -4.17
C TYR A 46 -8.89 -16.28 -3.29
N ALA A 47 -8.37 -16.40 -2.07
CA ALA A 47 -8.80 -17.44 -1.12
C ALA A 47 -10.29 -17.34 -0.80
N VAL A 48 -10.79 -16.13 -0.56
CA VAL A 48 -12.22 -15.90 -0.30
C VAL A 48 -13.06 -16.10 -1.56
N ALA A 49 -12.55 -15.76 -2.75
CA ALA A 49 -13.23 -16.02 -4.01
C ALA A 49 -13.53 -17.52 -4.21
N ILE A 50 -12.57 -18.40 -3.88
CA ILE A 50 -12.78 -19.86 -3.95
C ILE A 50 -13.94 -20.29 -3.05
N ALA A 51 -14.01 -19.79 -1.82
CA ALA A 51 -15.11 -20.07 -0.90
C ALA A 51 -16.44 -19.48 -1.40
N ALA A 52 -16.40 -18.27 -1.97
CA ALA A 52 -17.57 -17.58 -2.49
C ALA A 52 -18.26 -18.33 -3.64
N VAL A 53 -17.50 -19.01 -4.50
CA VAL A 53 -18.06 -19.82 -5.60
C VAL A 53 -19.02 -20.90 -5.06
N VAL A 54 -18.69 -21.54 -3.94
CA VAL A 54 -19.53 -22.59 -3.34
C VAL A 54 -20.83 -22.01 -2.77
N MET A 55 -20.80 -20.75 -2.31
CA MET A 55 -21.95 -20.05 -1.71
C MET A 55 -22.86 -19.36 -2.75
N GLY A 56 -22.52 -19.42 -4.04
CA GLY A 56 -23.29 -18.79 -5.11
C GLY A 56 -23.44 -17.27 -4.94
N GLY A 57 -24.63 -16.74 -5.19
CA GLY A 57 -24.89 -15.28 -5.20
C GLY A 57 -24.58 -14.58 -3.86
N ILE A 58 -24.80 -15.25 -2.72
CA ILE A 58 -24.45 -14.70 -1.41
C ILE A 58 -22.93 -14.58 -1.26
N GLY A 59 -22.18 -15.59 -1.73
CA GLY A 59 -20.72 -15.56 -1.73
C GLY A 59 -20.18 -14.39 -2.54
N VAL A 60 -20.74 -14.14 -3.73
CA VAL A 60 -20.35 -13.01 -4.58
C VAL A 60 -20.60 -11.67 -3.88
N ALA A 61 -21.73 -11.51 -3.21
CA ALA A 61 -22.02 -10.29 -2.44
C ALA A 61 -21.01 -10.05 -1.31
N ILE A 62 -20.69 -11.10 -0.53
CA ILE A 62 -19.67 -11.04 0.53
C ILE A 62 -18.29 -10.68 -0.07
N TRP A 63 -17.94 -11.28 -1.21
CA TRP A 63 -16.68 -11.01 -1.87
C TRP A 63 -16.54 -9.54 -2.30
N PHE A 64 -17.59 -8.93 -2.84
CA PHE A 64 -17.57 -7.50 -3.17
C PHE A 64 -17.45 -6.59 -1.94
N ILE A 65 -18.11 -6.93 -0.82
CA ILE A 65 -17.94 -6.19 0.44
C ILE A 65 -16.50 -6.27 0.92
N LEU A 66 -15.86 -7.45 0.82
CA LEU A 66 -14.46 -7.62 1.20
C LEU A 66 -13.52 -6.81 0.29
N ILE A 67 -13.74 -6.81 -1.03
CA ILE A 67 -12.97 -5.97 -1.96
C ILE A 67 -13.06 -4.51 -1.54
N PHE A 68 -14.28 -4.02 -1.28
CA PHE A 68 -14.48 -2.65 -0.83
C PHE A 68 -13.72 -2.36 0.46
N ALA A 69 -13.84 -3.24 1.47
CA ALA A 69 -13.19 -3.04 2.76
C ALA A 69 -11.65 -3.03 2.67
N LEU A 70 -11.06 -3.81 1.76
CA LEU A 70 -9.61 -3.88 1.57
C LEU A 70 -9.05 -2.75 0.69
N GLU A 71 -9.80 -2.30 -0.31
CA GLU A 71 -9.36 -1.23 -1.22
C GLU A 71 -9.61 0.18 -0.66
N TRP A 72 -10.53 0.32 0.28
CA TRP A 72 -10.90 1.62 0.88
C TRP A 72 -10.13 1.95 2.16
N LEU A 73 -9.36 1.01 2.72
CA LEU A 73 -8.56 1.17 3.93
C LEU A 73 -7.12 1.61 3.60
#